data_AF-A0A8T6C489-F1
#
_entry.id   AF-A0A8T6C489-F1
#
_cell.length_a   1.000
_cell.length_b   1.000
_cell.length_c   1.000
_cell.angle_alpha   90.00
_cell.angle_beta   90.00
_cell.angle_gamma   90.00
#
_symmetry.space_group_name_H-M   'P 1'
#
loop_
_entity.id
_entity.type
_entity.pdbx_description
1 polymer ?
#
loop_
_entity_poly.entity_id
_entity_poly.type
_entity_poly.pdbx_seq_one_letter_code
_entity_poly.pdbx_strand_id
1 'polypeptide(L)'
;MQFEDEPLVPGERLPIRPGHSSFGRLERVLRAGGFAVTAEIAPPDSANPAEVYERAALFDGYVDAMNATDGSGANCHMSSVGMCSLLCRRGYAMV
;
A
#
# COMPACT_ATOMS: atom_id res chain seq x y z
N MET A 1 15.62 -2.71 -3.29
CA MET A 1 16.08 -1.72 -4.29
C MET A 1 15.69 -0.33 -3.78
N GLN A 2 16.60 0.64 -3.81
CA GLN A 2 16.31 2.03 -3.43
C GLN A 2 16.30 2.91 -4.69
N PHE A 3 15.36 3.86 -4.77
CA PHE A 3 15.33 4.84 -5.86
C PHE A 3 15.81 6.20 -5.35
N GLU A 4 16.56 6.95 -6.16
CA GLU A 4 17.15 8.24 -5.75
C GLU A 4 16.10 9.32 -5.42
N ASP A 5 14.91 9.23 -6.03
CA ASP A 5 13.78 10.14 -5.86
C ASP A 5 12.74 9.59 -4.85
N GLU A 6 13.14 8.64 -4.02
CA GLU A 6 12.28 8.07 -3.00
C GLU A 6 12.13 9.02 -1.79
N PRO A 7 10.90 9.33 -1.35
CA PRO A 7 10.69 10.21 -0.21
C PRO A 7 11.24 9.61 1.08
N LEU A 8 11.73 10.48 1.96
CA LEU A 8 12.26 10.09 3.27
C LEU A 8 11.17 9.55 4.21
N VAL A 9 9.92 9.94 3.99
CA VAL A 9 8.76 9.52 4.78
C VAL A 9 8.09 8.34 4.08
N PRO A 10 8.05 7.15 4.70
CA PRO A 10 7.31 6.01 4.18
C PRO A 10 5.84 6.33 3.93
N GLY A 11 5.30 5.78 2.84
CA GLY A 11 3.92 6.00 2.44
C GLY A 11 3.69 7.29 1.62
N GLU A 12 4.66 8.19 1.47
CA GLU A 12 4.52 9.32 0.55
C GLU A 12 4.51 8.86 -0.93
N ARG A 13 3.78 9.62 -1.75
CA ARG A 13 3.66 9.35 -3.18
C ARG A 13 4.97 9.63 -3.90
N LEU A 14 5.41 8.69 -4.72
CA LEU A 14 6.55 8.89 -5.61
C LEU A 14 6.14 9.77 -6.81
N PRO A 15 7.06 10.60 -7.36
CA PRO A 15 6.78 11.33 -8.58
C PRO A 15 6.52 10.36 -9.75
N ILE A 16 5.60 10.70 -10.64
CA ILE A 16 5.39 9.88 -11.85
C ILE A 16 6.58 10.07 -12.79
N ARG A 17 7.28 8.98 -13.10
CA ARG A 17 8.37 8.96 -14.09
C ARG A 17 7.79 8.83 -15.50
N PRO A 18 8.50 9.28 -16.56
CA PRO A 18 8.08 9.03 -17.93
C PRO A 18 7.75 7.54 -18.17
N GLY A 19 6.61 7.28 -18.82
CA GLY A 19 6.13 5.92 -19.08
C GLY A 19 5.56 5.15 -17.88
N HIS A 20 5.45 5.77 -16.71
CA HIS A 20 4.77 5.20 -15.53
C HIS A 20 3.37 5.81 -15.38
N SER A 21 2.44 5.05 -14.79
CA SER A 21 1.06 5.50 -14.55
C SER A 21 0.67 5.56 -13.06
N SER A 22 1.52 5.05 -12.17
CA SER A 22 1.28 5.00 -10.73
C SER A 22 2.29 5.83 -9.94
N PHE A 23 1.85 6.26 -8.75
CA PHE A 23 2.70 6.93 -7.75
C PHE A 23 3.39 5.93 -6.79
N GLY A 24 3.26 4.62 -7.05
CA GLY A 24 3.67 3.55 -6.14
C GLY A 24 5.03 2.94 -6.49
N ARG A 25 5.63 2.28 -5.51
CA ARG A 25 6.91 1.57 -5.69
C ARG A 25 6.77 0.35 -6.60
N LEU A 26 5.64 -0.37 -6.51
CA LEU A 26 5.43 -1.61 -7.24
C LEU A 26 5.67 -1.50 -8.75
N GLU A 27 5.05 -0.54 -9.43
CA GLU A 27 5.24 -0.38 -10.89
C GLU A 27 6.72 -0.16 -11.22
N ARG A 28 7.42 0.66 -10.41
CA ARG A 28 8.83 0.96 -10.65
C ARG A 28 9.72 -0.26 -10.46
N VAL A 29 9.49 -1.04 -9.40
CA VAL A 29 10.24 -2.28 -9.14
C VAL A 29 10.03 -3.27 -10.28
N LEU A 30 8.78 -3.47 -10.70
CA LEU A 30 8.45 -4.39 -11.80
C LEU A 30 9.04 -3.92 -13.15
N ARG A 31 8.94 -2.63 -13.49
CA ARG A 31 9.52 -2.09 -14.73
C ARG A 31 11.04 -2.11 -14.75
N ALA A 32 11.67 -2.01 -13.59
CA ALA A 32 13.13 -2.14 -13.45
C ALA A 32 13.61 -3.60 -13.55
N GLY A 33 12.70 -4.59 -13.67
CA GLY A 33 13.03 -6.01 -13.63
C GLY A 33 13.45 -6.50 -12.25
N GLY A 34 13.11 -5.76 -11.19
CA GLY A 34 13.42 -6.10 -9.81
C GLY A 34 12.44 -7.11 -9.21
N PHE A 35 12.83 -7.69 -8.08
CA PHE A 35 11.96 -8.53 -7.28
C PHE A 35 11.07 -7.65 -6.39
N ALA A 36 9.75 -7.76 -6.54
CA ALA A 36 8.77 -7.02 -5.75
C ALA A 36 8.29 -7.83 -4.54
N VAL A 37 8.19 -7.18 -3.39
CA VAL A 37 7.62 -7.75 -2.16
C VAL A 37 6.29 -7.07 -1.89
N THR A 38 5.23 -7.85 -1.66
CA THR A 38 3.93 -7.35 -1.25
C THR A 38 3.50 -7.96 0.08
N ALA A 39 2.63 -7.27 0.80
CA ALA A 39 1.93 -7.81 1.95
C ALA A 39 0.41 -7.84 1.70
N GLU A 40 -0.25 -8.80 2.32
CA GLU A 40 -1.70 -8.87 2.38
C GLU A 40 -2.16 -8.48 3.79
N ILE A 41 -3.17 -7.61 3.88
CA ILE A 41 -3.65 -7.06 5.15
C ILE A 41 -5.17 -7.21 5.23
N ALA A 42 -5.64 -7.85 6.30
CA ALA A 42 -7.06 -7.95 6.57
C ALA A 42 -7.63 -6.63 7.14
N PRO A 43 -8.79 -6.17 6.65
CA PRO A 43 -9.49 -5.04 7.25
C PRO A 43 -9.80 -5.27 8.74
N PRO A 44 -9.82 -4.22 9.58
CA PRO A 44 -10.16 -4.35 11.00
C PRO A 44 -11.66 -4.61 11.21
N ASP A 45 -11.97 -5.21 12.37
CA ASP A 45 -13.33 -5.33 12.94
C ASP A 45 -13.76 -4.02 13.62
N SER A 46 -13.59 -2.91 12.93
CA SER A 46 -13.76 -1.56 13.47
C SER A 46 -14.02 -0.57 12.34
N ALA A 47 -14.74 0.52 12.64
CA ALA A 47 -14.90 1.64 11.71
C ALA A 47 -13.79 2.69 11.87
N ASN A 48 -12.87 2.52 12.83
CA ASN A 48 -11.83 3.50 13.14
C ASN A 48 -10.71 3.47 12.08
N PRO A 49 -10.47 4.56 11.33
CA PRO A 49 -9.39 4.60 10.34
C PRO A 49 -7.98 4.53 10.96
N ALA A 50 -7.83 4.86 12.25
CA ALA A 50 -6.52 4.81 12.91
C ALA A 50 -5.95 3.38 12.93
N GLU A 51 -6.79 2.36 13.17
CA GLU A 51 -6.35 0.96 13.19
C GLU A 51 -5.83 0.49 11.83
N VAL A 52 -6.42 0.99 10.73
CA VAL A 52 -5.92 0.73 9.37
C VAL A 52 -4.51 1.27 9.21
N TYR A 53 -4.27 2.50 9.67
CA TYR A 53 -2.97 3.16 9.54
C TYR A 53 -1.90 2.49 10.41
N GLU A 54 -2.24 2.10 11.63
CA GLU A 54 -1.34 1.40 12.54
C GLU A 54 -0.91 0.05 11.95
N ARG A 55 -1.86 -0.71 11.38
CA ARG A 55 -1.56 -1.99 10.71
C ARG A 55 -0.67 -1.80 9.47
N ALA A 56 -0.95 -0.79 8.64
CA ALA A 56 -0.17 -0.51 7.44
C ALA A 56 1.26 -0.05 7.76
N ALA A 57 1.43 0.78 8.80
CA ALA A 57 2.73 1.30 9.20
C ALA A 57 3.75 0.22 9.62
N LEU A 58 3.28 -0.98 9.99
CA LEU A 58 4.18 -2.12 10.26
C LEU A 58 4.97 -2.56 9.02
N PHE A 59 4.50 -2.22 7.82
CA PHE A 59 5.11 -2.59 6.54
C PHE A 59 5.91 -1.46 5.89
N ASP A 60 6.00 -0.30 6.55
CA ASP A 60 6.70 0.87 6.05
C ASP A 60 8.18 0.57 5.75
N GLY A 61 8.59 0.80 4.50
CA GLY A 61 9.95 0.54 4.03
C GLY A 61 10.30 -0.93 3.77
N TYR A 62 9.38 -1.88 4.04
CA TYR A 62 9.61 -3.31 3.85
C TYR A 62 8.92 -3.89 2.61
N VAL A 63 7.79 -3.30 2.19
CA VAL A 63 6.99 -3.80 1.04
C VAL A 63 6.84 -2.73 -0.04
N ASP A 64 6.68 -3.18 -1.28
CA ASP A 64 6.50 -2.30 -2.45
C ASP A 64 5.02 -1.99 -2.74
N ALA A 65 4.10 -2.82 -2.24
CA ALA A 65 2.65 -2.60 -2.25
C ALA A 65 1.93 -3.49 -1.22
N MET A 66 0.66 -3.16 -0.95
CA MET A 66 -0.21 -3.92 -0.06
C MET A 66 -1.53 -4.29 -0.74
N ASN A 67 -2.03 -5.49 -0.49
CA ASN A 67 -3.39 -5.90 -0.84
C ASN A 67 -4.29 -5.84 0.41
N ALA A 68 -5.54 -5.37 0.25
CA ALA A 68 -6.55 -5.49 1.31
C ALA A 68 -7.53 -6.62 0.97
N THR A 69 -7.67 -7.60 1.86
CA THR A 69 -8.52 -8.77 1.60
C THR A 69 -10.01 -8.44 1.60
N ASP A 70 -10.80 -9.12 0.78
CA ASP A 70 -12.25 -8.99 0.72
C ASP A 70 -12.96 -10.16 1.42
N GLY A 71 -13.46 -9.92 2.64
CA GLY A 71 -14.37 -10.86 3.31
C GLY A 71 -13.73 -12.18 3.77
N SER A 72 -12.48 -12.14 4.24
CA SER A 72 -11.81 -13.31 4.83
C SER A 72 -12.65 -13.92 5.95
N GLY A 73 -13.27 -15.08 5.71
CA GLY A 73 -13.99 -15.84 6.74
C GLY A 73 -15.45 -15.47 6.98
N ALA A 74 -16.10 -14.71 6.08
CA ALA A 74 -17.53 -14.35 6.17
C ALA A 74 -17.94 -13.58 7.44
N ASN A 75 -17.01 -12.80 8.01
CA ASN A 75 -17.28 -11.89 9.14
C ASN A 75 -17.48 -10.44 8.67
N CYS A 76 -18.16 -9.63 9.48
CA CYS A 76 -18.34 -8.21 9.23
C CYS A 76 -17.08 -7.42 9.57
N HIS A 77 -16.28 -7.10 8.56
CA HIS A 77 -15.11 -6.22 8.67
C HIS A 77 -15.37 -4.84 8.05
N MET A 78 -14.46 -3.89 8.26
CA MET A 78 -14.37 -2.70 7.42
C MET A 78 -14.30 -3.11 5.93
N SER A 79 -14.97 -2.36 5.06
CA SER A 79 -14.90 -2.58 3.61
C SER A 79 -13.44 -2.51 3.12
N SER A 80 -13.00 -3.51 2.36
CA SER A 80 -11.67 -3.53 1.70
C SER A 80 -11.47 -2.32 0.80
N VAL A 81 -12.50 -1.92 0.04
CA VAL A 81 -12.49 -0.68 -0.76
C VAL A 81 -12.33 0.57 0.11
N GLY A 82 -12.98 0.59 1.28
CA GLY A 82 -12.84 1.67 2.26
C GLY A 82 -11.40 1.77 2.79
N MET A 83 -10.81 0.64 3.17
CA MET A 83 -9.42 0.53 3.59
C MET A 83 -8.45 0.98 2.49
N CYS A 84 -8.60 0.49 1.25
CA CYS A 84 -7.80 0.93 0.10
C CYS A 84 -7.90 2.43 -0.12
N SER A 85 -9.10 3.02 0.01
CA SER A 85 -9.29 4.47 -0.12
C SER A 85 -8.50 5.26 0.93
N LEU A 86 -8.51 4.81 2.19
CA LEU A 86 -7.76 5.44 3.28
C LEU A 86 -6.24 5.37 3.03
N LEU A 87 -5.74 4.20 2.62
CA LEU A 87 -4.31 3.96 2.39
C LEU A 87 -3.80 4.68 1.13
N CYS A 88 -4.53 4.67 0.01
CA CYS A 88 -4.18 5.43 -1.19
C CYS A 88 -4.14 6.96 -0.95
N ARG A 89 -4.97 7.47 -0.02
CA ARG A 89 -4.93 8.89 0.40
C ARG A 89 -3.68 9.22 1.22
N ARG A 90 -3.20 8.27 2.02
CA ARG A 90 -1.91 8.36 2.72
C ARG A 90 -0.71 8.21 1.78
N GLY A 91 -0.92 7.62 0.60
CA GLY A 91 0.06 7.49 -0.48
C GLY A 91 0.64 6.08 -0.65
N TYR A 92 0.15 5.11 0.12
CA TYR A 92 0.48 3.70 -0.06
C TYR A 92 0.06 3.19 -1.44
N ALA A 93 0.88 2.30 -1.99
CA ALA A 93 0.56 1.56 -3.21
C ALA A 93 -0.32 0.35 -2.86
N MET A 94 -1.55 0.35 -3.37
CA MET A 94 -2.48 -0.76 -3.20
C MET A 94 -2.53 -1.62 -4.48
N VAL A 95 -2.69 -2.94 -4.32
CA VAL A 95 -2.92 -3.92 -5.40
C VAL A 95 -4.20 -4.69 -5.21
#